data_AF-A0A1D3LCA8-F1
#
_entry.id   AF-A0A1D3LCA8-F1
#
_cell.length_a   1.000
_cell.length_b   1.000
_cell.length_c   1.000
_cell.angle_alpha   90.00
_cell.angle_beta   90.00
_cell.angle_gamma   90.00
#
_symmetry.space_group_name_H-M   'P 1'
#
loop_
_entity.id
_entity.type
_entity.pdbx_description
1 polymer ?
#
loop_
_entity_poly.entity_id
_entity_poly.type
_entity_poly.pdbx_seq_one_letter_code
_entity_poly.pdbx_strand_id
1 'polypeptide(L)'
;MITSKKFWDDEKDAPILKRNSNFISKDNHEDACKRAGQFYNIMLKYIKDDINVEAKNECTDKEILRIIRLDAERTFTNEENRTLLIEVLKSIYPIVNDYHQGMSFVSSFLLLFLKPKEVTKIVIGLHKHYLQGYFKAMPKAYVRDSRVFLSILNKFHSNLYEHIEKLITPEAFVSKWFIGLNVHVLTFESLMLFFEELLKEGEIFLFKYSISLCKSLEKEIMKTKDVSKLLALLRLDASIIPNDYKQSKSDKPGEFFINIIKNASKVDMTDIDLDKLRDEASEQMRIEEERRKKFEMERSLSDDEIMFSDEIEDEESDKDSDSGKSSKSNGSGKSSKNEKGNGSAAKDDKEDKIEKRECDI
;
A
#
# COMPACT_ATOMS: atom_id res chain seq x y z
N MET A 1 -7.17 -25.23 -3.00
CA MET A 1 -7.96 -25.05 -4.24
C MET A 1 -7.27 -25.62 -5.48
N ILE A 2 -5.99 -25.31 -5.72
CA ILE A 2 -5.26 -25.59 -6.99
C ILE A 2 -5.13 -27.06 -7.42
N THR A 3 -5.48 -28.01 -6.54
CA THR A 3 -5.53 -29.45 -6.83
C THR A 3 -6.76 -29.89 -7.62
N SER A 4 -7.82 -29.05 -7.68
CA SER A 4 -8.95 -29.31 -8.56
C SER A 4 -8.54 -29.06 -10.01
N LYS A 5 -8.73 -30.05 -10.90
CA LYS A 5 -8.45 -29.86 -12.33
C LYS A 5 -9.23 -28.70 -12.95
N LYS A 6 -10.44 -28.43 -12.46
CA LYS A 6 -11.28 -27.30 -12.88
C LYS A 6 -10.74 -25.94 -12.46
N PHE A 7 -10.00 -25.85 -11.36
CA PHE A 7 -9.48 -24.57 -10.84
C PHE A 7 -8.69 -23.81 -11.92
N TRP A 8 -7.84 -24.50 -12.67
CA TRP A 8 -7.01 -23.91 -13.71
C TRP A 8 -7.78 -23.40 -14.93
N ASP A 9 -8.99 -23.89 -15.14
CA ASP A 9 -9.87 -23.47 -16.24
C ASP A 9 -10.82 -22.34 -15.76
N ASP A 10 -11.37 -22.47 -14.55
CA ASP A 10 -12.37 -21.57 -13.94
C ASP A 10 -11.75 -20.27 -13.35
N GLU A 11 -10.52 -20.34 -12.85
CA GLU A 11 -9.85 -19.23 -12.11
C GLU A 11 -8.66 -18.64 -12.89
N LYS A 12 -8.49 -18.95 -14.18
CA LYS A 12 -7.34 -18.51 -15.00
C LYS A 12 -7.12 -16.99 -14.99
N ASP A 13 -8.21 -16.21 -14.93
CA ASP A 13 -8.23 -14.74 -14.94
C ASP A 13 -8.41 -14.14 -13.52
N ALA A 14 -8.38 -14.98 -12.48
CA ALA A 14 -8.68 -14.57 -11.11
C ALA A 14 -7.68 -13.53 -10.59
N PRO A 15 -8.13 -12.44 -9.94
CA PRO A 15 -7.25 -11.39 -9.45
C PRO A 15 -6.14 -11.87 -8.49
N ILE A 16 -6.38 -12.94 -7.74
CA ILE A 16 -5.37 -13.57 -6.88
C ILE A 16 -4.15 -14.10 -7.65
N LEU A 17 -4.32 -14.56 -8.91
CA LEU A 17 -3.24 -15.15 -9.71
C LEU A 17 -2.36 -14.13 -10.45
N LYS A 18 -2.66 -12.82 -10.37
CA LYS A 18 -1.90 -11.75 -11.08
C LYS A 18 -0.38 -11.77 -10.80
N ARG A 19 0.02 -12.22 -9.60
CA ARG A 19 1.43 -12.35 -9.19
C ARG A 19 2.00 -13.79 -9.30
N ASN A 20 1.25 -14.73 -9.89
CA ASN A 20 1.73 -16.10 -10.09
C ASN A 20 2.96 -16.18 -11.00
N SER A 21 2.99 -15.40 -12.09
CA SER A 21 4.14 -15.35 -13.02
C SER A 21 4.58 -16.72 -13.57
N ASN A 22 3.62 -17.62 -13.81
CA ASN A 22 3.85 -19.02 -14.19
C ASN A 22 4.69 -19.85 -13.19
N PHE A 23 4.85 -19.38 -11.94
CA PHE A 23 5.53 -20.14 -10.89
C PHE A 23 4.76 -21.41 -10.53
N ILE A 24 3.43 -21.31 -10.39
CA ILE A 24 2.54 -22.46 -10.20
C ILE A 24 1.78 -22.73 -11.49
N SER A 25 1.74 -23.99 -11.89
CA SER A 25 0.93 -24.52 -12.99
C SER A 25 0.21 -25.80 -12.58
N LYS A 26 -0.65 -26.30 -13.46
CA LYS A 26 -1.29 -27.61 -13.37
C LYS A 26 -0.30 -28.77 -13.16
N ASP A 27 0.96 -28.61 -13.56
CA ASP A 27 1.97 -29.67 -13.55
C ASP A 27 2.81 -29.71 -12.27
N ASN A 28 2.99 -28.57 -11.58
CA ASN A 28 3.84 -28.46 -10.37
C ASN A 28 3.07 -28.09 -9.09
N HIS A 29 1.74 -27.97 -9.16
CA HIS A 29 0.88 -27.58 -8.04
C HIS A 29 1.03 -28.49 -6.80
N GLU A 30 1.34 -29.77 -6.98
CA GLU A 30 1.55 -30.72 -5.87
C GLU A 30 2.76 -30.34 -5.00
N ASP A 31 3.88 -29.94 -5.61
CA ASP A 31 5.08 -29.50 -4.88
C ASP A 31 4.81 -28.17 -4.14
N ALA A 32 4.06 -27.26 -4.76
CA ALA A 32 3.65 -26.02 -4.12
C ALA A 32 2.73 -26.26 -2.92
N CYS A 33 1.76 -27.19 -3.05
CA CYS A 33 0.92 -27.66 -1.93
C CYS A 33 1.74 -28.33 -0.82
N LYS A 34 2.72 -29.18 -1.17
CA LYS A 34 3.61 -29.86 -0.22
C LYS A 34 4.47 -28.88 0.56
N ARG A 35 4.97 -27.83 -0.11
CA ARG A 35 5.74 -26.74 0.49
C ARG A 35 4.89 -25.90 1.45
N ALA A 36 3.74 -25.40 0.98
CA ALA A 36 2.79 -24.66 1.83
C ALA A 36 2.31 -25.50 3.03
N GLY A 37 2.16 -26.82 2.85
CA GLY A 37 1.79 -27.75 3.92
C GLY A 37 2.77 -27.78 5.11
N GLN A 38 3.97 -27.23 4.96
CA GLN A 38 4.93 -27.07 6.06
C GLN A 38 4.69 -25.79 6.89
N PHE A 39 3.95 -24.80 6.39
CA PHE A 39 3.82 -23.48 7.03
C PHE A 39 3.31 -23.54 8.47
N TYR A 40 2.27 -24.33 8.75
CA TYR A 40 1.77 -24.52 10.11
C TYR A 40 2.81 -25.19 11.03
N ASN A 41 3.57 -26.16 10.51
CA ASN A 41 4.65 -26.85 11.23
C ASN A 41 5.90 -25.98 11.40
N ILE A 42 6.12 -24.98 10.54
CA ILE A 42 7.16 -23.96 10.75
C ILE A 42 6.72 -23.09 11.93
N MET A 43 5.53 -22.49 11.86
CA MET A 43 5.01 -21.62 12.92
C MET A 43 5.03 -22.28 14.30
N LEU A 44 4.53 -23.53 14.42
CA LEU A 44 4.52 -24.31 15.67
C LEU A 44 5.91 -24.60 16.28
N LYS A 45 7.01 -24.42 15.54
CA LYS A 45 8.37 -24.55 16.11
C LYS A 45 8.84 -23.28 16.82
N TYR A 46 8.21 -22.13 16.55
CA TYR A 46 8.62 -20.82 17.04
C TYR A 46 7.60 -20.19 17.98
N ILE A 47 6.30 -20.52 17.85
CA ILE A 47 5.30 -20.21 18.89
C ILE A 47 5.34 -21.27 20.00
N LYS A 48 5.14 -20.86 21.25
CA LYS A 48 5.21 -21.75 22.43
C LYS A 48 3.86 -22.34 22.85
N ASP A 49 2.79 -22.03 22.10
CA ASP A 49 1.41 -22.39 22.41
C ASP A 49 0.75 -23.15 21.26
N ASP A 50 -0.10 -24.13 21.59
CA ASP A 50 -0.96 -24.80 20.60
C ASP A 50 -2.14 -23.89 20.20
N ILE A 51 -2.30 -23.65 18.90
CA ILE A 51 -3.44 -22.90 18.36
C ILE A 51 -4.67 -23.83 18.33
N ASN A 52 -5.31 -23.99 19.48
CA ASN A 52 -6.60 -24.68 19.55
C ASN A 52 -7.70 -23.81 18.92
N VAL A 53 -8.14 -24.21 17.73
CA VAL A 53 -9.28 -23.60 17.02
C VAL A 53 -10.55 -24.35 17.42
N GLU A 54 -11.12 -24.00 18.58
CA GLU A 54 -12.51 -24.33 18.86
C GLU A 54 -13.40 -23.45 17.97
N ALA A 55 -14.10 -24.07 17.02
CA ALA A 55 -15.05 -23.39 16.15
C ALA A 55 -16.29 -22.96 16.97
N LYS A 56 -16.22 -21.77 17.58
CA LYS A 56 -17.30 -21.18 18.37
C LYS A 56 -17.89 -19.98 17.64
N ASN A 57 -19.15 -20.15 17.26
CA ASN A 57 -20.10 -19.16 16.72
C ASN A 57 -19.66 -18.43 15.46
N GLU A 58 -20.35 -18.65 14.34
CA GLU A 58 -20.08 -17.92 13.10
C GLU A 58 -20.29 -16.40 13.24
N CYS A 59 -19.60 -15.60 12.42
CA CYS A 59 -19.90 -14.18 12.26
C CYS A 59 -21.39 -13.95 11.91
N THR A 60 -22.11 -13.24 12.78
CA THR A 60 -23.52 -12.87 12.60
C THR A 60 -23.74 -11.40 12.17
N ASP A 61 -22.67 -10.60 12.14
CA ASP A 61 -22.75 -9.19 11.76
C ASP A 61 -23.00 -9.05 10.25
N LYS A 62 -24.13 -8.44 9.88
CA LYS A 62 -24.56 -8.31 8.49
C LYS A 62 -23.63 -7.42 7.65
N GLU A 63 -23.02 -6.40 8.25
CA GLU A 63 -22.14 -5.48 7.53
C GLU A 63 -20.76 -6.12 7.32
N ILE A 64 -20.20 -6.78 8.34
CA ILE A 64 -18.96 -7.54 8.17
C ILE A 64 -19.15 -8.68 7.14
N LEU A 65 -20.28 -9.40 7.18
CA LEU A 65 -20.61 -10.40 6.17
C LEU A 65 -20.74 -9.82 4.75
N ARG A 66 -21.20 -8.57 4.61
CA ARG A 66 -21.25 -7.85 3.32
C ARG A 66 -19.84 -7.56 2.80
N ILE A 67 -18.94 -7.08 3.67
CA ILE A 67 -17.54 -6.81 3.32
C ILE A 67 -16.81 -8.11 2.93
N ILE A 68 -16.97 -9.17 3.71
CA ILE A 68 -16.40 -10.51 3.43
C ILE A 68 -16.81 -11.04 2.05
N ARG A 69 -18.08 -10.88 1.67
CA ARG A 69 -18.58 -11.28 0.34
C ARG A 69 -17.94 -10.48 -0.79
N LEU A 70 -17.94 -9.15 -0.67
CA LEU A 70 -17.32 -8.25 -1.65
C LEU A 70 -15.82 -8.56 -1.83
N ASP A 71 -15.10 -8.89 -0.75
CA ASP A 71 -13.69 -9.27 -0.85
C ASP A 71 -13.48 -10.64 -1.49
N ALA A 72 -14.40 -11.59 -1.31
CA ALA A 72 -14.36 -12.87 -2.03
C ALA A 72 -14.63 -12.70 -3.54
N GLU A 73 -15.64 -11.91 -3.90
CA GLU A 73 -15.97 -11.56 -5.29
C GLU A 73 -14.81 -10.88 -6.04
N ARG A 74 -14.05 -10.02 -5.34
CA ARG A 74 -12.85 -9.35 -5.87
C ARG A 74 -11.61 -10.25 -5.99
N THR A 75 -11.63 -11.44 -5.39
CA THR A 75 -10.45 -12.31 -5.25
C THR A 75 -10.51 -13.54 -6.15
N PHE A 76 -11.68 -14.18 -6.20
CA PHE A 76 -11.95 -15.40 -6.98
C PHE A 76 -13.08 -15.16 -7.98
N THR A 77 -13.06 -15.88 -9.09
CA THR A 77 -14.08 -15.86 -10.14
C THR A 77 -15.16 -16.91 -9.90
N ASN A 78 -14.82 -18.09 -9.36
CA ASN A 78 -15.76 -19.20 -9.16
C ASN A 78 -16.49 -19.12 -7.80
N GLU A 79 -17.81 -19.32 -7.80
CA GLU A 79 -18.68 -19.30 -6.61
C GLU A 79 -18.33 -20.34 -5.53
N GLU A 80 -17.83 -21.52 -5.90
CA GLU A 80 -17.35 -22.54 -4.95
C GLU A 80 -16.15 -22.01 -4.16
N ASN A 81 -15.19 -21.36 -4.84
CA ASN A 81 -13.99 -20.80 -4.21
C ASN A 81 -14.33 -19.55 -3.37
N ARG A 82 -15.26 -18.71 -3.84
CA ARG A 82 -15.82 -17.57 -3.07
C ARG A 82 -16.46 -18.06 -1.77
N THR A 83 -17.33 -19.06 -1.86
CA THR A 83 -18.01 -19.65 -0.69
C THR A 83 -16.99 -20.20 0.31
N LEU A 84 -15.98 -20.93 -0.17
CA LEU A 84 -14.93 -21.48 0.69
C LEU A 84 -14.12 -20.41 1.45
N LEU A 85 -13.82 -19.28 0.80
CA LEU A 85 -13.17 -18.14 1.46
C LEU A 85 -14.09 -17.46 2.48
N ILE A 86 -15.38 -17.30 2.16
CA ILE A 86 -16.39 -16.73 3.08
C ILE A 86 -16.51 -17.59 4.33
N GLU A 87 -16.58 -18.92 4.20
CA GLU A 87 -16.62 -19.85 5.35
C GLU A 87 -15.38 -19.75 6.23
N VAL A 88 -14.18 -19.70 5.63
CA VAL A 88 -12.92 -19.52 6.37
C VAL A 88 -12.92 -18.20 7.14
N LEU A 89 -13.27 -17.08 6.49
CA LEU A 89 -13.30 -15.77 7.15
C LEU A 89 -14.35 -15.69 8.25
N LYS A 90 -15.54 -16.28 8.05
CA LYS A 90 -16.57 -16.44 9.10
C LYS A 90 -16.07 -17.24 10.31
N SER A 91 -15.16 -18.19 10.11
CA SER A 91 -14.57 -19.00 11.20
C SER A 91 -13.46 -18.27 11.98
N ILE A 92 -12.78 -17.30 11.35
CA ILE A 92 -11.68 -16.54 11.96
C ILE A 92 -12.19 -15.30 12.69
N TYR A 93 -13.19 -14.61 12.13
CA TYR A 93 -13.77 -13.38 12.69
C TYR A 93 -14.08 -13.42 14.21
N PRO A 94 -14.69 -14.48 14.78
CA PRO A 94 -15.05 -14.52 16.20
C PRO A 94 -13.83 -14.50 17.14
N ILE A 95 -12.65 -14.86 16.62
CA ILE A 95 -11.39 -14.95 17.37
C ILE A 95 -10.59 -13.65 17.24
N VAL A 96 -10.69 -12.96 16.09
CA VAL A 96 -10.14 -11.62 15.88
C VAL A 96 -11.00 -10.54 16.53
N ASN A 97 -12.32 -10.80 16.65
CA ASN A 97 -13.37 -9.90 17.13
C ASN A 97 -13.40 -8.54 16.39
N ASP A 98 -13.02 -8.57 15.11
CA ASP A 98 -12.94 -7.43 14.19
C ASP A 98 -12.67 -7.95 12.77
N TYR A 99 -12.70 -7.09 11.76
CA TYR A 99 -12.35 -7.43 10.39
C TYR A 99 -11.47 -6.37 9.70
N HIS A 100 -10.46 -6.84 8.99
CA HIS A 100 -9.70 -6.03 8.04
C HIS A 100 -9.45 -6.84 6.76
N GLN A 101 -9.56 -6.18 5.59
CA GLN A 101 -9.45 -6.81 4.27
C GLN A 101 -8.15 -7.62 4.07
N GLY A 102 -7.04 -7.23 4.71
CA GLY A 102 -5.79 -8.00 4.70
C GLY A 102 -5.94 -9.44 5.19
N MET A 103 -6.89 -9.73 6.09
CA MET A 103 -7.22 -11.09 6.50
C MET A 103 -7.77 -11.92 5.34
N SER A 104 -8.54 -11.32 4.42
CA SER A 104 -9.00 -11.95 3.17
C SER A 104 -7.85 -12.22 2.20
N PHE A 105 -6.94 -11.26 2.03
CA PHE A 105 -5.75 -11.44 1.17
C PHE A 105 -4.90 -12.63 1.64
N VAL A 106 -4.62 -12.72 2.95
CA VAL A 106 -3.83 -13.81 3.52
C VAL A 106 -4.58 -15.15 3.43
N SER A 107 -5.86 -15.16 3.78
CA SER A 107 -6.68 -16.39 3.75
C SER A 107 -6.83 -16.96 2.35
N SER A 108 -7.04 -16.09 1.35
CA SER A 108 -7.21 -16.50 -0.05
C SER A 108 -5.92 -17.06 -0.66
N PHE A 109 -4.77 -16.42 -0.43
CA PHE A 109 -3.48 -16.97 -0.85
C PHE A 109 -3.22 -18.34 -0.24
N LEU A 110 -3.42 -18.51 1.08
CA LEU A 110 -3.22 -19.80 1.75
C LEU A 110 -4.22 -20.87 1.27
N LEU A 111 -5.47 -20.51 0.98
CA LEU A 111 -6.51 -21.40 0.44
C LEU A 111 -6.20 -21.96 -0.95
N LEU A 112 -5.32 -21.31 -1.73
CA LEU A 112 -4.80 -21.90 -2.98
C LEU A 112 -4.22 -23.29 -2.70
N PHE A 113 -3.41 -23.41 -1.64
CA PHE A 113 -2.61 -24.61 -1.34
C PHE A 113 -3.20 -25.51 -0.25
N LEU A 114 -3.82 -24.90 0.78
CA LEU A 114 -4.15 -25.56 2.04
C LEU A 114 -5.64 -25.88 2.18
N LYS A 115 -5.95 -26.76 3.14
CA LYS A 115 -7.33 -27.04 3.57
C LYS A 115 -7.81 -25.92 4.50
N PRO A 116 -9.12 -25.56 4.50
CA PRO A 116 -9.71 -24.51 5.34
C PRO A 116 -9.22 -24.50 6.80
N LYS A 117 -9.23 -25.67 7.47
CA LYS A 117 -8.80 -25.80 8.87
C LYS A 117 -7.36 -25.35 9.11
N GLU A 118 -6.44 -25.62 8.18
CA GLU A 118 -5.04 -25.22 8.30
C GLU A 118 -4.84 -23.74 7.98
N VAL A 119 -5.64 -23.18 7.07
CA VAL A 119 -5.67 -21.72 6.82
C VAL A 119 -6.15 -20.98 8.07
N THR A 120 -7.30 -21.39 8.64
CA THR A 120 -7.85 -20.81 9.87
C THR A 120 -6.82 -20.84 11.01
N LYS A 121 -6.15 -21.97 11.24
CA LYS A 121 -5.05 -22.08 12.21
C LYS A 121 -3.91 -21.10 11.96
N ILE A 122 -3.39 -21.00 10.72
CA ILE A 122 -2.27 -20.11 10.39
C ILE A 122 -2.67 -18.65 10.61
N VAL A 123 -3.85 -18.23 10.13
CA VAL A 123 -4.30 -16.84 10.25
C VAL A 123 -4.57 -16.45 11.72
N ILE A 124 -5.14 -17.35 12.52
CA ILE A 124 -5.27 -17.15 13.97
C ILE A 124 -3.89 -17.09 14.65
N GLY A 125 -2.94 -17.92 14.23
CA GLY A 125 -1.57 -17.91 14.74
C GLY A 125 -0.87 -16.59 14.46
N LEU A 126 -0.92 -16.12 13.21
CA LEU A 126 -0.45 -14.79 12.81
C LEU A 126 -1.08 -13.71 13.69
N HIS A 127 -2.41 -13.71 13.86
CA HIS A 127 -3.12 -12.73 14.67
C HIS A 127 -2.72 -12.74 16.16
N LYS A 128 -2.59 -13.92 16.77
CA LYS A 128 -2.32 -14.07 18.21
C LYS A 128 -0.86 -13.88 18.59
N HIS A 129 0.09 -14.32 17.76
CA HIS A 129 1.50 -14.41 18.17
C HIS A 129 2.43 -13.39 17.50
N TYR A 130 2.08 -12.84 16.34
CA TYR A 130 2.97 -11.93 15.58
C TYR A 130 2.31 -10.59 15.23
N LEU A 131 1.04 -10.58 14.87
CA LEU A 131 0.34 -9.44 14.25
C LEU A 131 -0.86 -8.98 15.10
N GLN A 132 -0.67 -8.90 16.41
CA GLN A 132 -1.70 -8.52 17.36
C GLN A 132 -2.29 -7.14 17.01
N GLY A 133 -3.59 -7.10 16.76
CA GLY A 133 -4.30 -5.86 16.40
C GLY A 133 -4.13 -5.37 14.95
N TYR A 134 -3.41 -6.09 14.09
CA TYR A 134 -3.25 -5.70 12.67
C TYR A 134 -4.50 -5.96 11.82
N PHE A 135 -5.27 -7.02 12.12
CA PHE A 135 -6.48 -7.39 11.37
C PHE A 135 -7.76 -6.72 11.90
N LYS A 136 -7.62 -5.54 12.52
CA LYS A 136 -8.73 -4.73 13.04
C LYS A 136 -9.20 -3.69 12.02
N ALA A 137 -10.47 -3.31 12.04
CA ALA A 137 -11.01 -2.28 11.13
C ALA A 137 -10.31 -0.92 11.30
N MET A 138 -9.90 -0.59 12.53
CA MET A 138 -8.98 0.50 12.84
C MET A 138 -7.67 -0.07 13.43
N PRO A 139 -6.68 -0.44 12.58
CA PRO A 139 -5.52 -1.21 13.01
C PRO A 139 -4.42 -0.31 13.60
N LYS A 140 -4.67 0.26 14.80
CA LYS A 140 -3.73 1.17 15.50
C LYS A 140 -2.33 0.57 15.66
N ALA A 141 -2.22 -0.75 15.89
CA ALA A 141 -0.94 -1.46 16.01
C ALA A 141 -0.10 -1.42 14.71
N TYR A 142 -0.74 -1.54 13.55
CA TYR A 142 -0.08 -1.35 12.25
C TYR A 142 0.35 0.10 12.04
N VAL A 143 -0.50 1.07 12.39
CA VAL A 143 -0.17 2.50 12.22
C VAL A 143 1.08 2.85 13.03
N ARG A 144 1.12 2.43 14.30
CA ARG A 144 2.30 2.50 15.17
C ARG A 144 3.52 1.85 14.51
N ASP A 145 3.40 0.58 14.11
CA ASP A 145 4.53 -0.17 13.57
C ASP A 145 5.00 0.36 12.19
N SER A 146 4.16 1.08 11.44
CA SER A 146 4.56 1.80 10.23
C SER A 146 5.46 3.01 10.52
N ARG A 147 5.27 3.68 11.66
CA ARG A 147 6.14 4.77 12.14
C ARG A 147 7.44 4.22 12.74
N VAL A 148 7.34 3.14 13.52
CA VAL A 148 8.50 2.37 14.02
C VAL A 148 9.39 1.94 12.86
N PHE A 149 8.81 1.48 11.74
CA PHE A 149 9.58 1.16 10.53
C PHE A 149 10.40 2.35 10.01
N LEU A 150 9.86 3.58 9.95
CA LEU A 150 10.66 4.75 9.54
C LEU A 150 11.77 5.09 10.54
N SER A 151 11.48 5.01 11.84
CA SER A 151 12.50 5.19 12.89
C SER A 151 13.64 4.17 12.78
N ILE A 152 13.33 2.93 12.39
CA ILE A 152 14.34 1.90 12.10
C ILE A 152 15.06 2.23 10.79
N LEU A 153 14.34 2.58 9.71
CA LEU A 153 14.96 2.95 8.43
C LEU A 153 15.94 4.10 8.58
N ASN A 154 15.68 5.07 9.47
CA ASN A 154 16.62 6.14 9.80
C ASN A 154 17.95 5.60 10.38
N LYS A 155 17.88 4.63 11.31
CA LYS A 155 19.06 4.00 11.92
C LYS A 155 19.93 3.23 10.92
N PHE A 156 19.32 2.56 9.93
CA PHE A 156 20.07 1.79 8.92
C PHE A 156 20.50 2.66 7.72
N HIS A 157 19.59 3.49 7.21
CA HIS A 157 19.70 4.21 5.94
C HIS A 157 19.05 5.60 6.04
N SER A 158 19.62 6.48 6.88
CA SER A 158 19.14 7.86 7.11
C SER A 158 18.78 8.63 5.82
N ASN A 159 19.63 8.55 4.78
CA ASN A 159 19.37 9.18 3.48
C ASN A 159 18.05 8.73 2.83
N LEU A 160 17.67 7.46 2.95
CA LEU A 160 16.41 6.94 2.42
C LEU A 160 15.23 7.39 3.27
N TYR A 161 15.38 7.34 4.60
CA TYR A 161 14.38 7.85 5.54
C TYR A 161 14.07 9.33 5.28
N GLU A 162 15.09 10.19 5.25
CA GLU A 162 14.95 11.63 5.01
C GLU A 162 14.27 11.95 3.67
N HIS A 163 14.50 11.15 2.64
CA HIS A 163 13.91 11.36 1.33
C HIS A 163 12.45 10.90 1.27
N ILE A 164 12.13 9.76 1.90
CA ILE A 164 10.77 9.22 1.96
C ILE A 164 9.87 10.08 2.85
N GLU A 165 10.34 10.45 4.06
CA GLU A 165 9.56 11.23 5.05
C GLU A 165 9.13 12.59 4.51
N LYS A 166 9.98 13.26 3.72
CA LYS A 166 9.69 14.57 3.11
C LYS A 166 8.61 14.50 2.00
N LEU A 167 8.25 13.30 1.54
CA LEU A 167 7.35 13.09 0.40
C LEU A 167 6.06 12.37 0.76
N ILE A 168 6.11 11.38 1.67
CA ILE A 168 4.97 10.50 1.99
C ILE A 168 4.99 10.02 3.44
N THR A 169 3.80 9.84 4.02
CA THR A 169 3.61 9.19 5.31
C THR A 169 3.72 7.66 5.18
N PRO A 170 4.22 6.95 6.21
CA PRO A 170 4.42 5.49 6.13
C PRO A 170 3.12 4.71 5.97
N GLU A 171 2.03 5.21 6.56
CA GLU A 171 0.71 4.60 6.49
C GLU A 171 0.21 4.46 5.03
N ALA A 172 0.70 5.29 4.11
CA ALA A 172 0.33 5.29 2.70
C ALA A 172 0.87 4.08 1.90
N PHE A 173 1.93 3.41 2.34
CA PHE A 173 2.53 2.28 1.59
C PHE A 173 2.76 1.01 2.39
N VAL A 174 3.05 1.11 3.70
CA VAL A 174 3.40 -0.05 4.54
C VAL A 174 2.24 -1.06 4.66
N SER A 175 0.98 -0.63 4.47
CA SER A 175 -0.22 -1.47 4.56
C SER A 175 -0.17 -2.71 3.66
N LYS A 176 0.43 -2.60 2.47
CA LYS A 176 0.61 -3.73 1.53
C LYS A 176 1.58 -4.79 2.06
N TRP A 177 2.56 -4.38 2.86
CA TRP A 177 3.59 -5.25 3.40
C TRP A 177 3.19 -5.84 4.76
N PHE A 178 2.66 -5.02 5.66
CA PHE A 178 2.45 -5.38 7.07
C PHE A 178 1.10 -6.02 7.34
N ILE A 179 0.01 -5.51 6.75
CA ILE A 179 -1.33 -6.11 6.89
C ILE A 179 -1.68 -6.99 5.68
N GLY A 180 -1.31 -6.56 4.48
CA GLY A 180 -1.48 -7.35 3.26
C GLY A 180 -0.50 -8.51 3.11
N LEU A 181 0.49 -8.64 4.00
CA LEU A 181 1.55 -9.66 4.00
C LEU A 181 2.13 -9.95 2.62
N ASN A 182 2.33 -8.87 1.86
CA ASN A 182 2.85 -8.85 0.51
C ASN A 182 2.07 -9.65 -0.56
N VAL A 183 0.87 -10.18 -0.28
CA VAL A 183 0.11 -11.08 -1.16
C VAL A 183 -0.10 -10.52 -2.57
N HIS A 184 -0.32 -9.21 -2.69
CA HIS A 184 -0.55 -8.54 -3.98
C HIS A 184 0.69 -7.88 -4.58
N VAL A 185 1.86 -7.95 -3.94
CA VAL A 185 3.05 -7.18 -4.34
C VAL A 185 4.30 -8.04 -4.59
N LEU A 186 4.42 -9.22 -3.97
CA LEU A 186 5.47 -10.19 -4.30
C LEU A 186 5.00 -11.20 -5.35
N THR A 187 5.91 -11.73 -6.15
CA THR A 187 5.66 -12.90 -7.01
C THR A 187 5.45 -14.14 -6.16
N PHE A 188 4.66 -15.11 -6.61
CA PHE A 188 4.33 -16.30 -5.79
C PHE A 188 5.56 -17.08 -5.29
N GLU A 189 6.65 -17.16 -6.07
CA GLU A 189 7.90 -17.79 -5.63
C GLU A 189 8.52 -17.08 -4.40
N SER A 190 8.61 -15.75 -4.47
CA SER A 190 9.15 -14.91 -3.39
C SER A 190 8.19 -14.78 -2.21
N LEU A 191 6.88 -14.82 -2.47
CA LEU A 191 5.84 -14.81 -1.44
C LEU A 191 5.85 -16.11 -0.61
N MET A 192 6.09 -17.26 -1.24
CA MET A 192 6.27 -18.53 -0.52
C MET A 192 7.50 -18.49 0.41
N LEU A 193 8.63 -17.93 -0.05
CA LEU A 193 9.80 -17.70 0.82
C LEU A 193 9.49 -16.68 1.93
N PHE A 194 8.78 -15.59 1.61
CA PHE A 194 8.39 -14.57 2.58
C PHE A 194 7.55 -15.17 3.72
N PHE A 195 6.59 -16.04 3.43
CA PHE A 195 5.82 -16.75 4.46
C PHE A 195 6.69 -17.73 5.27
N GLU A 196 7.66 -18.41 4.66
CA GLU A 196 8.57 -19.30 5.39
C GLU A 196 9.45 -18.56 6.40
N GLU A 197 9.90 -17.35 6.09
CA GLU A 197 10.69 -16.52 7.02
C GLU A 197 9.80 -15.82 8.06
N LEU A 198 8.64 -15.27 7.63
CA LEU A 198 7.65 -14.65 8.52
C LEU A 198 7.18 -15.61 9.62
N LEU A 199 6.97 -16.89 9.30
CA LEU A 199 6.52 -17.90 10.27
C LEU A 199 7.65 -18.44 11.16
N LYS A 200 8.91 -18.00 10.97
CA LYS A 200 10.04 -18.26 11.89
C LYS A 200 10.27 -17.09 12.84
N GLU A 201 10.22 -15.87 12.30
CA GLU A 201 10.69 -14.66 12.98
C GLU A 201 9.57 -13.68 13.40
N GLY A 202 8.32 -13.91 12.98
CA GLY A 202 7.19 -13.05 13.32
C GLY A 202 7.32 -11.64 12.74
N GLU A 203 6.83 -10.63 13.47
CA GLU A 203 6.85 -9.24 13.00
C GLU A 203 8.26 -8.68 12.77
N ILE A 204 9.30 -9.24 13.41
CA ILE A 204 10.69 -8.83 13.22
C ILE A 204 11.07 -8.96 11.74
N PHE A 205 10.59 -10.01 11.08
CA PHE A 205 10.84 -10.22 9.66
C PHE A 205 10.17 -9.16 8.78
N LEU A 206 9.03 -8.59 9.19
CA LEU A 206 8.39 -7.50 8.45
C LEU A 206 9.28 -6.25 8.40
N PHE A 207 9.91 -5.90 9.53
CA PHE A 207 10.87 -4.79 9.57
C PHE A 207 12.11 -5.08 8.72
N LYS A 208 12.70 -6.27 8.87
CA LYS A 208 13.85 -6.73 8.06
C LYS A 208 13.55 -6.69 6.55
N TYR A 209 12.36 -7.17 6.16
CA TYR A 209 11.86 -7.14 4.79
C TYR A 209 11.77 -5.70 4.26
N SER A 210 11.19 -4.78 5.03
CA SER A 210 11.00 -3.40 4.59
C SER A 210 12.32 -2.63 4.46
N ILE A 211 13.30 -2.88 5.33
CA ILE A 211 14.68 -2.33 5.19
C ILE A 211 15.30 -2.87 3.90
N SER A 212 15.25 -4.20 3.69
CA SER A 212 15.78 -4.87 2.49
C SER A 212 15.13 -4.36 1.19
N LEU A 213 13.82 -4.15 1.19
CA LEU A 213 13.06 -3.61 0.07
C LEU A 213 13.47 -2.17 -0.27
N CYS A 214 13.47 -1.26 0.72
CA CYS A 214 13.89 0.13 0.52
C CYS A 214 15.35 0.22 0.05
N LYS A 215 16.24 -0.63 0.57
CA LYS A 215 17.64 -0.70 0.13
C LYS A 215 17.77 -1.24 -1.29
N SER A 216 16.97 -2.25 -1.65
CA SER A 216 16.96 -2.83 -3.00
C SER A 216 16.46 -1.86 -4.08
N LEU A 217 15.63 -0.88 -3.71
CA LEU A 217 15.10 0.18 -4.57
C LEU A 217 15.78 1.55 -4.37
N GLU A 218 16.89 1.60 -3.63
CA GLU A 218 17.52 2.87 -3.20
C GLU A 218 17.80 3.83 -4.37
N LYS A 219 18.35 3.31 -5.47
CA LYS A 219 18.69 4.10 -6.66
C LYS A 219 17.46 4.68 -7.35
N GLU A 220 16.33 4.00 -7.28
CA GLU A 220 15.07 4.38 -7.92
C GLU A 220 14.31 5.37 -7.05
N ILE A 221 14.29 5.13 -5.73
CA ILE A 221 13.70 6.01 -4.70
C ILE A 221 14.40 7.37 -4.70
N MET A 222 15.73 7.41 -4.54
CA MET A 222 16.49 8.66 -4.44
C MET A 222 16.48 9.51 -5.72
N LYS A 223 16.12 8.92 -6.88
CA LYS A 223 15.96 9.64 -8.15
C LYS A 223 14.59 10.31 -8.33
N THR A 224 13.56 9.88 -7.61
CA THR A 224 12.20 10.41 -7.79
C THR A 224 11.85 11.42 -6.70
N LYS A 225 11.28 12.57 -7.12
CA LYS A 225 10.55 13.48 -6.23
C LYS A 225 9.03 13.39 -6.42
N ASP A 226 8.60 12.58 -7.38
CA ASP A 226 7.18 12.34 -7.65
C ASP A 226 6.62 11.33 -6.64
N VAL A 227 5.58 11.76 -5.93
CA VAL A 227 4.91 11.02 -4.85
C VAL A 227 4.23 9.75 -5.40
N SER A 228 3.53 9.85 -6.52
CA SER A 228 2.82 8.72 -7.14
C SER A 228 3.78 7.60 -7.56
N LYS A 229 4.92 7.97 -8.16
CA LYS A 229 6.00 7.06 -8.55
C LYS A 229 6.71 6.47 -7.35
N LEU A 230 6.94 7.24 -6.28
CA LEU A 230 7.52 6.73 -5.04
C LEU A 230 6.58 5.70 -4.38
N LEU A 231 5.29 5.99 -4.30
CA LEU A 231 4.27 5.05 -3.79
C LEU A 231 4.21 3.79 -4.66
N ALA A 232 4.26 3.91 -5.98
CA ALA A 232 4.25 2.76 -6.89
C ALA A 232 5.52 1.90 -6.76
N LEU A 233 6.71 2.50 -6.59
CA LEU A 233 7.95 1.77 -6.30
C LEU A 233 7.86 0.98 -4.99
N LEU A 234 7.46 1.64 -3.90
CA LEU A 234 7.38 1.01 -2.56
C LEU A 234 6.28 -0.06 -2.51
N ARG A 235 5.15 0.15 -3.18
CA ARG A 235 4.09 -0.86 -3.33
C ARG A 235 4.44 -1.97 -4.34
N LEU A 236 5.64 -1.94 -4.95
CA LEU A 236 6.11 -2.84 -6.01
C LEU A 236 5.07 -2.97 -7.15
N ASP A 237 4.43 -1.87 -7.54
CA ASP A 237 3.34 -1.88 -8.51
C ASP A 237 3.78 -2.52 -9.83
N ALA A 238 2.98 -3.46 -10.36
CA ALA A 238 3.32 -4.22 -11.56
C ALA A 238 3.53 -3.37 -12.82
N SER A 239 3.03 -2.13 -12.83
CA SER A 239 3.29 -1.14 -13.89
C SER A 239 4.73 -0.62 -13.93
N ILE A 240 5.46 -0.68 -12.81
CA ILE A 240 6.86 -0.25 -12.69
C ILE A 240 7.79 -1.45 -12.43
N ILE A 241 7.34 -2.38 -11.58
CA ILE A 241 8.05 -3.60 -11.17
C ILE A 241 7.22 -4.83 -11.61
N PRO A 242 7.24 -5.17 -12.91
CA PRO A 242 6.58 -6.36 -13.43
C PRO A 242 7.18 -7.64 -12.84
N ASN A 243 6.52 -8.78 -13.05
CA ASN A 243 6.93 -10.04 -12.42
C ASN A 243 8.34 -10.51 -12.87
N ASP A 244 8.75 -10.15 -14.08
CA ASP A 244 10.06 -10.41 -14.68
C ASP A 244 11.06 -9.26 -14.50
N TYR A 245 10.78 -8.29 -13.61
CA TYR A 245 11.66 -7.16 -13.35
C TYR A 245 13.09 -7.59 -12.97
N LYS A 246 14.06 -6.84 -13.49
CA LYS A 246 15.50 -7.06 -13.34
C LYS A 246 16.20 -5.76 -12.98
N GLN A 247 17.12 -5.80 -12.03
CA GLN A 247 17.90 -4.63 -11.64
C GLN A 247 19.14 -4.46 -12.53
N SER A 248 19.69 -5.57 -13.03
CA SER A 248 20.74 -5.64 -14.04
C SER A 248 20.33 -6.56 -15.20
N LYS A 249 20.89 -6.33 -16.39
CA LYS A 249 20.62 -7.16 -17.59
C LYS A 249 21.02 -8.63 -17.41
N SER A 250 21.90 -8.91 -16.44
CA SER A 250 22.36 -10.25 -16.06
C SER A 250 21.30 -11.08 -15.31
N ASP A 251 20.34 -10.43 -14.66
CA ASP A 251 19.52 -11.07 -13.64
C ASP A 251 18.49 -12.02 -14.27
N LYS A 252 18.13 -13.07 -13.55
CA LYS A 252 17.04 -13.96 -13.97
C LYS A 252 15.69 -13.33 -13.63
N PRO A 253 14.62 -13.60 -14.40
CA PRO A 253 13.26 -13.22 -14.00
C PRO A 253 12.96 -13.70 -12.58
N GLY A 254 12.27 -12.88 -11.78
CA GLY A 254 11.96 -13.17 -10.38
C GLY A 254 13.11 -12.95 -9.38
N GLU A 255 14.37 -12.98 -9.81
CA GLU A 255 15.56 -12.94 -8.93
C GLU A 255 15.61 -11.70 -8.03
N PHE A 256 15.16 -10.55 -8.53
CA PHE A 256 15.01 -9.32 -7.75
C PHE A 256 14.17 -9.54 -6.47
N PHE A 257 12.98 -10.12 -6.61
CA PHE A 257 12.07 -10.36 -5.48
C PHE A 257 12.65 -11.39 -4.50
N ILE A 258 13.28 -12.45 -5.01
CA ILE A 258 13.94 -13.47 -4.20
C ILE A 258 15.10 -12.88 -3.38
N ASN A 259 15.87 -11.96 -3.97
CA ASN A 259 17.00 -11.31 -3.32
C ASN A 259 16.56 -10.36 -2.20
N ILE A 260 15.41 -9.68 -2.32
CA ILE A 260 14.83 -8.91 -1.21
C ILE A 260 14.62 -9.81 0.01
N ILE A 261 13.99 -10.98 -0.16
CA ILE A 261 13.74 -11.93 0.94
C ILE A 261 15.06 -12.47 1.52
N LYS A 262 15.98 -12.94 0.66
CA LYS A 262 17.28 -13.49 1.09
C LYS A 262 18.19 -12.46 1.77
N ASN A 263 18.04 -11.18 1.46
CA ASN A 263 18.78 -10.12 2.14
C ASN A 263 18.08 -9.67 3.42
N ALA A 264 16.75 -9.76 3.50
CA ALA A 264 15.99 -9.49 4.72
C ALA A 264 16.45 -10.41 5.87
N SER A 265 16.56 -11.72 5.64
CA SER A 265 17.03 -12.67 6.66
C SER A 265 18.46 -12.40 7.16
N LYS A 266 19.24 -11.56 6.47
CA LYS A 266 20.60 -11.14 6.86
C LYS A 266 20.64 -9.77 7.55
N VAL A 267 19.53 -9.04 7.61
CA VAL A 267 19.46 -7.76 8.33
C VAL A 267 19.56 -8.08 9.82
N ASP A 268 20.63 -7.61 10.44
CA ASP A 268 20.80 -7.70 11.88
C ASP A 268 19.91 -6.65 12.56
N MET A 269 19.25 -7.04 13.65
CA MET A 269 18.30 -6.23 14.41
C MET A 269 18.54 -6.33 15.93
N THR A 270 19.64 -6.96 16.39
CA THR A 270 19.88 -7.18 17.83
C THR A 270 19.92 -5.89 18.66
N ASP A 271 20.45 -4.82 18.07
CA ASP A 271 20.63 -3.53 18.75
C ASP A 271 19.39 -2.63 18.65
N ILE A 272 18.28 -3.15 18.11
CA ILE A 272 17.02 -2.44 17.94
C ILE A 272 16.02 -2.85 19.02
N ASP A 273 15.91 -2.02 20.04
CA ASP A 273 14.82 -2.06 21.01
C ASP A 273 13.50 -1.66 20.32
N LEU A 274 12.73 -2.68 19.90
CA LEU A 274 11.44 -2.51 19.23
C LEU A 274 10.35 -2.00 20.18
N ASP A 275 10.36 -2.39 21.45
CA ASP A 275 9.30 -2.01 22.39
C ASP A 275 9.44 -0.55 22.78
N LYS A 276 10.67 -0.06 23.02
CA LYS A 276 10.94 1.37 23.19
C LYS A 276 10.49 2.19 21.97
N LEU A 277 10.80 1.74 20.76
CA LEU A 277 10.36 2.44 19.54
C LEU A 277 8.83 2.45 19.40
N ARG A 278 8.16 1.35 19.81
CA ARG A 278 6.70 1.23 19.83
C ARG A 278 6.08 2.19 20.86
N ASP A 279 6.68 2.37 22.03
CA ASP A 279 6.25 3.34 23.03
C ASP A 279 6.42 4.78 22.52
N GLU A 280 7.59 5.12 21.96
CA GLU A 280 7.86 6.43 21.35
C GLU A 280 6.84 6.76 20.23
N ALA A 281 6.57 5.81 19.33
CA ALA A 281 5.58 5.97 18.27
C ALA A 281 4.14 6.09 18.79
N SER A 282 3.80 5.35 19.86
CA SER A 282 2.45 5.39 20.47
C SER A 282 2.17 6.74 21.13
N GLU A 283 3.16 7.32 21.81
CA GLU A 283 3.04 8.65 22.42
C GLU A 283 2.93 9.75 21.36
N GLN A 284 3.72 9.67 20.27
CA GLN A 284 3.57 10.58 19.12
C GLN A 284 2.15 10.53 18.53
N MET A 285 1.60 9.33 18.34
CA MET A 285 0.23 9.14 17.86
C MET A 285 -0.81 9.71 18.83
N ARG A 286 -0.62 9.57 20.15
CA ARG A 286 -1.52 10.14 21.17
C ARG A 286 -1.54 11.67 21.10
N ILE A 287 -0.37 12.30 21.04
CA ILE A 287 -0.23 13.76 20.94
C ILE A 287 -0.88 14.28 19.64
N GLU A 288 -0.73 13.56 18.53
CA GLU A 288 -1.37 13.91 17.26
C GLU A 288 -2.90 13.76 17.31
N GLU A 289 -3.42 12.68 17.90
CA GLU A 289 -4.85 12.45 18.09
C GLU A 289 -5.49 13.53 19.00
N GLU A 290 -4.78 13.96 20.05
CA GLU A 290 -5.20 15.06 20.94
C GLU A 290 -5.20 16.41 20.24
N ARG A 291 -4.15 16.74 19.48
CA ARG A 291 -4.09 17.98 18.66
C ARG A 291 -5.22 18.03 17.64
N ARG A 292 -5.48 16.91 16.96
CA ARG A 292 -6.56 16.80 15.98
C ARG A 292 -7.93 17.02 16.63
N LYS A 293 -8.23 16.35 17.76
CA LYS A 293 -9.49 16.55 18.50
C LYS A 293 -9.65 17.98 19.01
N LYS A 294 -8.56 18.62 19.44
CA LYS A 294 -8.59 20.03 19.87
C LYS A 294 -8.94 20.95 18.69
N PHE A 295 -8.32 20.76 17.52
CA PHE A 295 -8.62 21.54 16.32
C PHE A 295 -10.05 21.30 15.80
N GLU A 296 -10.53 20.04 15.82
CA GLU A 296 -11.92 19.71 15.50
C GLU A 296 -12.92 20.36 16.49
N MET A 297 -12.58 20.41 17.79
CA MET A 297 -13.38 21.09 18.81
C MET A 297 -13.39 22.61 18.62
N GLU A 298 -12.23 23.24 18.42
CA GLU A 298 -12.12 24.69 18.14
C GLU A 298 -12.95 25.06 16.90
N ARG A 299 -12.84 24.28 15.82
CA ARG A 299 -13.65 24.46 14.61
C ARG A 299 -15.15 24.25 14.82
N SER A 300 -15.56 23.41 15.77
CA SER A 300 -16.97 23.23 16.12
C SER A 300 -17.56 24.33 17.02
N LEU A 301 -16.71 25.21 17.55
CA LEU A 301 -17.08 26.34 18.40
C LEU A 301 -16.99 27.68 17.66
N SER A 302 -16.17 27.77 16.61
CA SER A 302 -16.24 28.84 15.61
C SER A 302 -17.36 28.52 14.62
N ASP A 303 -18.46 29.29 14.66
CA ASP A 303 -19.57 29.23 13.69
C ASP A 303 -19.17 29.85 12.31
N ASP A 304 -17.91 29.65 11.92
CA ASP A 304 -17.31 30.21 10.71
C ASP A 304 -17.73 29.37 9.51
N GLU A 305 -18.71 29.91 8.78
CA GLU A 305 -19.21 29.38 7.50
C GLU A 305 -18.05 29.16 6.52
N ILE A 306 -18.11 28.10 5.71
CA ILE A 306 -17.02 27.77 4.77
C ILE A 306 -17.08 28.75 3.60
N MET A 307 -16.43 29.92 3.76
CA MET A 307 -16.12 30.83 2.67
C MET A 307 -15.14 30.15 1.72
N PHE A 308 -15.66 29.55 0.65
CA PHE A 308 -14.84 29.14 -0.48
C PHE A 308 -14.27 30.42 -1.13
N SER A 309 -12.96 30.41 -1.44
CA SER A 309 -12.24 31.54 -2.03
C SER A 309 -12.70 31.95 -3.43
N ASP A 310 -13.63 31.17 -4.00
CA ASP A 310 -13.96 31.15 -5.42
C ASP A 310 -15.26 31.95 -5.70
N GLU A 311 -15.89 32.51 -4.67
CA GLU A 311 -17.06 33.43 -4.75
C GLU A 311 -16.71 34.88 -4.37
N ILE A 312 -15.48 35.33 -4.64
CA ILE A 312 -15.23 36.76 -4.84
C ILE A 312 -15.51 37.05 -6.31
N GLU A 313 -16.76 37.39 -6.63
CA GLU A 313 -17.09 37.95 -7.94
C GLU A 313 -16.40 39.32 -8.09
N ASP A 314 -15.61 39.47 -9.17
CA ASP A 314 -15.02 40.74 -9.56
C ASP A 314 -16.11 41.72 -10.04
N GLU A 315 -16.78 42.41 -9.12
CA GLU A 315 -17.57 43.60 -9.47
C GLU A 315 -16.65 44.79 -9.82
N GLU A 316 -16.07 44.75 -11.02
CA GLU A 316 -15.66 45.97 -11.72
C GLU A 316 -16.89 46.88 -11.87
N SER A 317 -16.90 48.02 -11.18
CA SER A 317 -17.88 49.08 -11.39
C SER A 317 -17.20 50.37 -11.86
N ASP A 318 -16.98 50.43 -13.18
CA ASP A 318 -16.65 51.66 -13.90
C ASP A 318 -17.63 52.79 -13.56
N LYS A 319 -17.12 53.92 -13.04
CA LYS A 319 -17.79 55.22 -13.08
C LYS A 319 -16.82 56.37 -13.34
N ASP A 320 -16.62 56.65 -14.62
CA ASP A 320 -16.14 57.93 -15.10
C ASP A 320 -17.12 59.07 -14.73
N SER A 321 -16.61 60.15 -14.13
CA SER A 321 -17.10 61.50 -14.43
C SER A 321 -16.06 62.60 -14.18
N ASP A 322 -15.82 63.41 -15.22
CA ASP A 322 -14.84 64.50 -15.28
C ASP A 322 -15.24 65.71 -14.41
N SER A 323 -14.26 66.33 -13.72
CA SER A 323 -14.06 67.80 -13.78
C SER A 323 -12.87 68.34 -12.96
N GLY A 324 -11.99 69.09 -13.63
CA GLY A 324 -11.63 70.44 -13.14
C GLY A 324 -10.29 70.72 -12.44
N LYS A 325 -9.31 71.17 -13.24
CA LYS A 325 -8.30 72.23 -12.96
C LYS A 325 -7.11 72.00 -11.99
N SER A 326 -5.94 71.90 -12.62
CA SER A 326 -4.71 72.70 -12.36
C SER A 326 -3.94 72.50 -11.03
N SER A 327 -2.61 72.47 -10.98
CA SER A 327 -1.63 73.21 -11.79
C SER A 327 -0.18 72.72 -11.58
N LYS A 328 0.71 72.97 -12.57
CA LYS A 328 2.19 73.25 -12.50
C LYS A 328 3.12 72.32 -11.66
N SER A 329 4.37 72.03 -12.04
CA SER A 329 5.19 72.37 -13.23
C SER A 329 6.58 71.70 -13.16
N ASN A 330 7.23 71.52 -14.34
CA ASN A 330 8.68 71.27 -14.56
C ASN A 330 9.25 69.88 -14.18
N GLY A 331 10.13 69.26 -14.97
CA GLY A 331 10.56 69.59 -16.35
C GLY A 331 11.82 68.83 -16.79
N SER A 332 12.00 68.65 -18.12
CA SER A 332 13.24 68.31 -18.88
C SER A 332 14.11 67.10 -18.46
N GLY A 333 14.57 66.22 -19.35
CA GLY A 333 14.49 66.14 -20.82
C GLY A 333 14.72 64.70 -21.33
N LYS A 334 14.36 64.37 -22.58
CA LYS A 334 15.29 64.22 -23.74
C LYS A 334 16.54 63.37 -23.46
N SER A 335 16.98 62.41 -24.27
CA SER A 335 16.67 61.93 -25.64
C SER A 335 17.68 60.78 -25.92
N SER A 336 17.63 59.89 -26.92
CA SER A 336 16.67 59.49 -27.96
C SER A 336 17.32 58.42 -28.86
N LYS A 337 16.54 57.51 -29.49
CA LYS A 337 16.84 56.88 -30.82
C LYS A 337 18.13 55.99 -30.89
N ASN A 338 18.46 55.14 -31.89
CA ASN A 338 17.83 54.45 -33.05
C ASN A 338 18.90 53.42 -33.56
N GLU A 339 18.72 52.46 -34.50
CA GLU A 339 17.59 51.95 -35.32
C GLU A 339 17.99 50.58 -35.93
N LYS A 340 17.00 49.72 -36.27
CA LYS A 340 17.00 48.72 -37.39
C LYS A 340 18.03 47.55 -37.37
N GLY A 341 17.70 46.38 -37.92
CA GLY A 341 16.41 45.90 -38.46
C GLY A 341 16.54 44.65 -39.37
N ASN A 342 15.38 44.10 -39.77
CA ASN A 342 15.11 43.09 -40.82
C ASN A 342 15.78 41.69 -40.71
N GLY A 343 15.13 40.59 -41.13
CA GLY A 343 13.76 40.44 -41.67
C GLY A 343 13.55 39.09 -42.39
N SER A 344 12.29 38.81 -42.81
CA SER A 344 11.79 37.57 -43.46
C SER A 344 11.73 36.34 -42.52
N ALA A 345 10.60 35.73 -42.17
CA ALA A 345 9.27 35.56 -42.77
C ALA A 345 9.18 34.53 -43.92
N ALA A 346 8.50 33.42 -43.63
CA ALA A 346 7.68 32.61 -44.53
C ALA A 346 6.62 31.88 -43.66
N LYS A 347 5.36 31.90 -44.09
CA LYS A 347 4.26 31.14 -43.46
C LYS A 347 4.09 29.80 -44.18
N ASP A 348 3.43 28.85 -43.53
CA ASP A 348 2.26 28.20 -44.15
C ASP A 348 1.34 27.60 -43.06
N ASP A 349 0.05 27.91 -43.17
CA ASP A 349 -1.02 27.43 -42.29
C ASP A 349 -1.60 26.11 -42.84
N LYS A 350 -2.08 25.19 -41.97
CA LYS A 350 -3.34 24.44 -42.21
C LYS A 350 -3.88 23.60 -41.04
N GLU A 351 -5.03 24.07 -40.57
CA GLU A 351 -6.28 23.33 -40.26
C GLU A 351 -6.31 22.27 -39.14
N ASP A 352 -6.93 22.68 -38.02
CA ASP A 352 -7.59 21.82 -37.02
C ASP A 352 -8.74 20.99 -37.60
N LYS A 353 -8.94 19.78 -37.05
CA LYS A 353 -10.28 19.25 -36.73
C LYS A 353 -10.24 18.38 -35.46
N ILE A 354 -10.84 18.90 -34.38
CA ILE A 354 -11.19 18.14 -33.18
C ILE A 354 -12.71 17.88 -33.24
N GLU A 355 -13.12 16.61 -33.40
CA GLU A 355 -14.53 16.23 -33.25
C GLU A 355 -14.84 15.89 -31.80
N LYS A 356 -15.74 16.68 -31.20
CA LYS A 356 -16.44 16.32 -29.96
C LYS A 356 -17.49 15.25 -30.28
N ARG A 357 -17.77 14.36 -29.31
CA ARG A 357 -19.06 13.68 -29.21
C ARG A 357 -19.60 13.80 -27.80
N GLU A 358 -20.92 13.91 -27.71
CA GLU A 358 -21.65 14.43 -26.56
C GLU A 358 -21.99 13.36 -25.52
N CYS A 359 -22.34 13.83 -24.33
CA CYS A 359 -23.04 13.04 -23.32
C CYS A 359 -24.54 13.01 -23.65
N ASP A 360 -25.21 11.91 -23.38
CA ASP A 360 -26.66 11.86 -23.21
C ASP A 360 -27.00 11.20 -21.86
N ILE A 361 -27.60 12.02 -20.98
CA ILE A 361 -28.59 11.78 -19.91
C ILE A 361 -28.53 10.46 -19.14
#